data_AF-A0A350CAR7-F1
#
_entry.id   AF-A0A350CAR7-F1
#
_cell.length_a   1.000
_cell.length_b   1.000
_cell.length_c   1.000
_cell.angle_alpha   90.00
_cell.angle_beta   90.00
_cell.angle_gamma   90.00
#
_symmetry.space_group_name_H-M   'P 1'
#
loop_
_entity.id
_entity.type
_entity.pdbx_description
1 polymer ?
#
loop_
_entity_poly.entity_id
_entity_poly.type
_entity_poly.pdbx_seq_one_letter_code
_entity_poly.pdbx_strand_id
1 'polypeptide(L)'
;TLQWGQHRGQVHRGGSGRPVPAGPVYGGGSAAIDPALGFWLTAAWFLGLLLATPFYYPYSRLYLPLAASVWLAAAAGFSWWLEAGLARLELGWLQQIPKRSATALAARVASLGVLAAAIASTFFEVDQSGNVTALTASQMLRSSLYQDRRSIDEVAIRIADVCVASAGGLNVNPPRTPRGELISPERLLQSAVAVSIPQLTTEQRQQAQALVYAFGEPALLMHLHQAGLLVGPVSHVNSQQLQSAQPTFLILGPNAWRTPGFWDQWTLQEANYDWLGDFEYAPGIVTLMDLYPERFLSEHDDVFVQRFEVYRVRPEAVRASADQ
;
A
#
# COMPACT_ATOMS: atom_id res chain seq x y z
N THR A 1 22.18 -13.22 60.37
CA THR A 1 22.62 -14.32 59.50
C THR A 1 22.90 -13.77 58.11
N LEU A 2 24.16 -13.93 57.68
CA LEU A 2 24.73 -13.72 56.33
C LEU A 2 24.76 -12.27 55.77
N GLN A 3 25.83 -11.55 56.16
CA GLN A 3 26.43 -10.43 55.45
C GLN A 3 27.14 -10.93 54.18
N TRP A 4 26.89 -10.28 53.04
CA TRP A 4 27.63 -10.49 51.80
C TRP A 4 29.01 -9.83 51.89
N GLY A 5 30.06 -10.65 51.78
CA GLY A 5 31.44 -10.24 51.87
C GLY A 5 31.92 -9.45 50.65
N GLN A 6 32.47 -8.26 50.92
CA GLN A 6 33.36 -7.55 50.02
C GLN A 6 34.66 -8.34 49.83
N HIS A 7 34.88 -8.89 48.64
CA HIS A 7 36.20 -9.35 48.25
C HIS A 7 37.08 -8.15 47.86
N ARG A 8 37.88 -7.70 48.84
CA ARG A 8 39.11 -6.95 48.59
C ARG A 8 40.25 -7.93 48.34
N GLY A 9 41.01 -7.68 47.28
CA GLY A 9 42.43 -8.03 47.22
C GLY A 9 42.84 -8.65 45.89
N GLN A 10 43.55 -7.87 45.06
CA GLN A 10 44.99 -8.11 44.98
C GLN A 10 45.75 -6.92 44.39
N VAL A 11 46.88 -6.69 45.04
CA VAL A 11 47.90 -5.65 44.89
C VAL A 11 48.72 -5.89 43.62
N HIS A 12 48.99 -4.85 42.82
CA HIS A 12 50.19 -4.78 41.98
C HIS A 12 50.90 -3.43 42.14
N ARG A 13 52.05 -3.54 42.84
CA ARG A 13 53.32 -2.81 42.75
C ARG A 13 53.33 -1.44 42.05
N GLY A 14 53.80 -0.45 42.81
CA GLY A 14 54.23 0.84 42.27
C GLY A 14 55.34 0.71 41.22
N GLY A 15 55.16 1.49 40.15
CA GLY A 15 56.16 1.79 39.14
C GLY A 15 55.90 3.22 38.67
N SER A 16 56.85 4.11 38.92
CA SER A 16 56.87 5.48 38.40
C SER A 16 56.96 5.48 36.87
N GLY A 17 56.02 6.11 36.18
CA GLY A 17 56.13 6.30 34.73
C GLY A 17 54.93 6.97 34.06
N ARG A 18 55.04 8.29 33.84
CA ARG A 18 54.36 9.18 32.86
C ARG A 18 52.81 9.20 32.77
N PRO A 19 52.19 10.39 32.61
CA PRO A 19 50.77 10.48 32.29
C PRO A 19 50.53 9.97 30.85
N VAL A 20 49.66 8.96 30.73
CA VAL A 20 49.13 8.48 29.45
C VAL A 20 48.13 9.52 28.94
N PRO A 21 48.20 9.98 27.67
CA PRO A 21 47.21 10.92 27.15
C PRO A 21 45.83 10.25 27.13
N ALA A 22 44.85 10.96 27.66
CA ALA A 22 43.45 10.58 27.61
C ALA A 22 43.06 10.33 26.14
N GLY A 23 42.79 9.07 25.79
CA GLY A 23 42.10 8.75 24.55
C GLY A 23 40.70 9.38 24.56
N PRO A 24 40.09 9.61 23.38
CA PRO A 24 38.81 10.28 23.28
C PRO A 24 37.76 9.50 24.09
N VAL A 25 37.26 10.15 25.14
CA VAL A 25 36.06 9.74 25.84
C VAL A 25 34.91 9.93 24.87
N TYR A 26 34.52 8.86 24.18
CA TYR A 26 33.24 8.83 23.49
C TYR A 26 32.16 9.01 24.55
N GLY A 27 31.47 10.15 24.45
CA GLY A 27 30.49 10.62 25.42
C GLY A 27 29.39 9.61 25.65
N GLY A 28 28.99 9.49 26.91
CA GLY A 28 27.76 8.80 27.31
C GLY A 28 26.55 9.44 26.63
N GLY A 29 25.71 8.60 26.02
CA GLY A 29 24.51 9.09 25.35
C GLY A 29 23.76 8.06 24.51
N SER A 30 23.84 6.78 24.82
CA SER A 30 22.87 5.74 24.44
C SER A 30 23.33 4.46 25.11
N ALA A 31 22.42 3.67 25.69
CA ALA A 31 22.76 2.31 26.08
C ALA A 31 23.41 1.65 24.86
N ALA A 32 24.67 1.23 24.96
CA ALA A 32 25.37 0.57 23.88
C ALA A 32 24.60 -0.72 23.56
N ILE A 33 23.68 -0.64 22.61
CA ILE A 33 23.00 -1.80 22.07
C ILE A 33 24.13 -2.63 21.47
N ASP A 34 24.30 -3.85 21.99
CA ASP A 34 25.32 -4.75 21.48
C ASP A 34 25.10 -4.91 19.97
N PRO A 35 26.07 -4.50 19.12
CA PRO A 35 25.93 -4.61 17.68
C PRO A 35 25.69 -6.06 17.23
N ALA A 36 26.14 -7.04 18.00
CA ALA A 36 25.84 -8.44 17.76
C ALA A 36 24.33 -8.72 17.89
N LEU A 37 23.65 -8.12 18.87
CA LEU A 37 22.22 -8.31 19.07
C LEU A 37 21.40 -7.71 17.92
N GLY A 38 21.77 -6.53 17.43
CA GLY A 38 21.15 -5.92 16.24
C GLY A 38 21.34 -6.77 14.98
N PHE A 39 22.54 -7.33 14.79
CA PHE A 39 22.84 -8.25 13.69
C PHE A 39 22.00 -9.52 13.76
N TRP A 40 21.99 -10.20 14.91
CA TRP A 40 21.25 -11.45 15.08
C TRP A 40 19.74 -11.26 14.97
N LEU A 41 19.19 -10.14 15.47
CA LEU A 41 17.78 -9.81 15.32
C LEU A 41 17.42 -9.60 13.84
N THR A 42 18.22 -8.82 13.10
CA THR A 42 17.96 -8.54 11.69
C THR A 42 18.12 -9.81 10.84
N ALA A 43 19.12 -10.63 11.12
CA ALA A 43 19.34 -11.91 10.44
C ALA A 43 18.20 -12.91 10.71
N ALA A 44 17.78 -13.04 11.97
CA ALA A 44 16.64 -13.90 12.33
C ALA A 44 15.34 -13.40 11.68
N TRP A 45 15.12 -12.09 11.63
CA TRP A 45 13.95 -11.49 10.99
C TRP A 45 13.94 -11.73 9.49
N PHE A 46 15.05 -11.46 8.80
CA PHE A 46 15.19 -11.69 7.36
C PHE A 46 15.03 -13.17 7.00
N LEU A 47 15.74 -14.07 7.68
CA LEU A 47 15.68 -15.51 7.41
C LEU A 47 14.30 -16.10 7.75
N GLY A 48 13.69 -15.65 8.85
CA GLY A 48 12.35 -16.06 9.24
C GLY A 48 11.30 -15.65 8.21
N LEU A 49 11.35 -14.42 7.72
CA LEU A 49 10.45 -13.96 6.66
C LEU A 49 10.74 -14.61 5.32
N LEU A 50 12.01 -14.79 4.95
CA LEU A 50 12.37 -15.45 3.70
C LEU A 50 11.86 -16.90 3.66
N LEU A 51 11.90 -17.61 4.79
CA LEU A 51 11.35 -18.96 4.90
C LEU A 51 9.82 -18.95 4.95
N ALA A 52 9.20 -18.02 5.67
CA ALA A 52 7.75 -17.99 5.85
C ALA A 52 6.99 -17.47 4.61
N THR A 53 7.59 -16.54 3.85
CA THR A 53 6.95 -15.90 2.69
C THR A 53 6.42 -16.89 1.64
N PRO A 54 7.16 -17.94 1.20
CA PRO A 54 6.62 -18.90 0.22
C PRO A 54 5.46 -19.76 0.76
N PHE A 55 5.29 -19.86 2.08
CA PHE A 55 4.25 -20.68 2.71
C PHE A 55 3.07 -19.87 3.25
N TYR A 56 3.08 -18.54 3.07
CA TYR A 56 2.02 -17.66 3.59
C TYR A 56 1.15 -17.10 2.47
N TYR A 57 -0.14 -17.43 2.53
CA TYR A 57 -1.16 -16.81 1.69
C TYR A 57 -2.03 -15.90 2.55
N PRO A 58 -2.20 -14.60 2.22
CA PRO A 58 -1.75 -13.90 1.01
C PRO A 58 -0.33 -13.28 1.09
N TYR A 59 0.45 -13.43 0.01
CA TYR A 59 1.89 -13.10 -0.06
C TYR A 59 2.24 -11.63 0.21
N SER A 60 1.37 -10.70 -0.19
CA SER A 60 1.61 -9.25 -0.16
C SER A 60 1.91 -8.71 1.24
N ARG A 61 1.38 -9.35 2.28
CA ARG A 61 1.46 -8.88 3.68
C ARG A 61 2.82 -9.12 4.32
N LEU A 62 3.52 -10.18 3.93
CA LEU A 62 4.87 -10.47 4.43
C LEU A 62 5.97 -9.82 3.57
N TYR A 63 5.63 -9.39 2.35
CA TYR A 63 6.59 -8.74 1.46
C TYR A 63 7.08 -7.39 1.99
N LEU A 64 6.21 -6.57 2.60
CA LEU A 64 6.61 -5.28 3.18
C LEU A 64 7.57 -5.42 4.37
N PRO A 65 7.28 -6.28 5.37
CA PRO A 65 8.26 -6.64 6.41
C PRO A 65 9.56 -7.22 5.84
N LEU A 66 9.49 -8.06 4.80
CA LEU A 66 10.67 -8.67 4.19
C LEU A 66 11.53 -7.59 3.52
N ALA A 67 10.93 -6.71 2.73
CA ALA A 67 11.60 -5.57 2.14
C ALA A 67 12.25 -4.68 3.20
N ALA A 68 11.54 -4.38 4.30
CA ALA A 68 12.11 -3.62 5.41
C ALA A 68 13.34 -4.32 6.01
N SER A 69 13.29 -5.63 6.21
CA SER A 69 14.45 -6.41 6.70
C SER A 69 15.64 -6.37 5.74
N VAL A 70 15.39 -6.39 4.42
CA VAL A 70 16.41 -6.26 3.37
C VAL A 70 17.06 -4.88 3.43
N TRP A 71 16.27 -3.81 3.56
CA TRP A 71 16.77 -2.44 3.70
C TRP A 71 17.60 -2.25 4.96
N LEU A 72 17.17 -2.81 6.09
CA LEU A 72 17.92 -2.76 7.35
C LEU A 72 19.25 -3.53 7.24
N ALA A 73 19.23 -4.72 6.64
CA ALA A 73 20.44 -5.49 6.39
C ALA A 73 21.41 -4.76 5.45
N ALA A 74 20.90 -4.12 4.41
CA ALA A 74 21.69 -3.32 3.47
C ALA A 74 22.31 -2.09 4.14
N ALA A 75 21.54 -1.37 4.96
CA ALA A 75 22.02 -0.21 5.72
C ALA A 75 23.10 -0.60 6.74
N ALA A 76 22.91 -1.72 7.45
CA ALA A 76 23.91 -2.25 8.38
C ALA A 76 25.20 -2.65 7.65
N GLY A 77 25.09 -3.35 6.52
CA GLY A 77 26.23 -3.69 5.67
C GLY A 77 26.96 -2.47 5.13
N PHE A 78 26.23 -1.43 4.74
CA PHE A 78 26.80 -0.16 4.27
C PHE A 78 27.51 0.61 5.38
N SER A 79 26.92 0.68 6.58
CA SER A 79 27.55 1.30 7.76
C SER A 79 28.85 0.59 8.13
N TRP A 80 28.82 -0.75 8.19
CA TRP A 80 30.02 -1.55 8.46
C TRP A 80 31.11 -1.34 7.40
N TRP A 81 30.72 -1.28 6.12
CA TRP A 81 31.67 -1.02 5.03
C TRP A 81 32.31 0.38 5.13
N LEU A 82 31.52 1.40 5.48
CA LEU A 82 32.02 2.75 5.71
C LEU A 82 32.96 2.83 6.92
N GLU A 83 32.58 2.23 8.05
CA GLU A 83 33.41 2.17 9.26
C GLU A 83 34.71 1.40 9.01
N ALA A 84 34.67 0.27 8.31
CA ALA A 84 35.86 -0.47 7.92
C ALA A 84 36.75 0.33 6.93
N GLY A 85 36.14 1.16 6.08
CA GLY A 85 36.84 2.09 5.19
C GLY A 85 37.53 3.23 5.94
N LEU A 86 36.82 3.86 6.88
CA LEU A 86 37.29 4.96 7.73
C LEU A 86 38.35 4.49 8.73
N ALA A 87 38.14 3.37 9.41
CA ALA A 87 39.14 2.79 10.32
C ALA A 87 40.44 2.43 9.59
N ARG A 88 40.36 1.95 8.34
CA ARG A 88 41.55 1.74 7.49
C ARG A 88 42.24 3.05 7.10
N LEU A 89 41.50 4.16 7.00
CA LEU A 89 42.08 5.48 6.75
C LEU A 89 42.73 6.05 8.01
N GLU A 90 42.10 5.92 9.18
CA GLU A 90 42.63 6.41 10.46
C GLU A 90 43.86 5.61 10.94
N LEU A 91 43.81 4.28 10.91
CA LEU A 91 44.98 3.43 11.23
C LEU A 91 46.10 3.52 10.18
N GLY A 92 45.77 3.89 8.93
CA GLY A 92 46.72 4.11 7.85
C GLY A 92 47.57 5.37 7.98
N TRP A 93 47.20 6.31 8.86
CA TRP A 93 48.02 7.49 9.17
C TRP A 93 49.12 7.22 10.21
N LEU A 94 49.02 6.15 11.00
CA LEU A 94 49.96 5.85 12.10
C LEU A 94 50.93 4.67 11.83
N GLN A 95 50.71 3.84 10.81
CA GLN A 95 51.65 2.80 10.41
C GLN A 95 52.09 2.96 8.95
N GLN A 96 53.39 3.21 8.80
CA GLN A 96 54.25 3.01 7.62
C GLN A 96 53.55 2.85 6.27
N ILE A 97 53.81 3.78 5.34
CA ILE A 97 53.53 3.69 3.90
C ILE A 97 53.83 2.27 3.41
N PRO A 98 52.81 1.39 3.21
CA PRO A 98 53.05 0.13 2.53
C PRO A 98 53.13 0.48 1.05
N LYS A 99 54.04 -0.16 0.31
CA LYS A 99 54.05 -0.12 -1.15
C LYS A 99 52.62 -0.40 -1.63
N ARG A 100 51.97 0.60 -2.25
CA ARG A 100 50.62 0.50 -2.84
C ARG A 100 50.56 -0.79 -3.66
N SER A 101 49.94 -1.84 -3.14
CA SER A 101 49.71 -3.04 -3.94
C SER A 101 48.56 -2.72 -4.90
N ALA A 102 48.82 -2.85 -6.20
CA ALA A 102 47.82 -2.62 -7.24
C ALA A 102 46.54 -3.46 -7.00
N THR A 103 46.68 -4.60 -6.31
CA THR A 103 45.58 -5.50 -5.93
C THR A 103 44.59 -4.89 -4.92
N ALA A 104 45.07 -4.09 -3.96
CA ALA A 104 44.19 -3.44 -2.97
C ALA A 104 43.41 -2.27 -3.59
N LEU A 105 43.99 -1.59 -4.58
CA LEU A 105 43.32 -0.53 -5.33
C LEU A 105 42.29 -1.14 -6.31
N ALA A 106 42.63 -2.24 -6.98
CA ALA A 106 41.73 -2.97 -7.86
C ALA A 106 40.49 -3.50 -7.13
N ALA A 107 40.66 -4.05 -5.92
CA ALA A 107 39.53 -4.54 -5.12
C ALA A 107 38.54 -3.42 -4.71
N ARG A 108 39.05 -2.23 -4.37
CA ARG A 108 38.21 -1.06 -4.05
C ARG A 108 37.46 -0.52 -5.25
N VAL A 109 38.13 -0.47 -6.41
CA VAL A 109 37.50 -0.06 -7.68
C VAL A 109 36.45 -1.08 -8.10
N ALA A 110 36.70 -2.38 -7.91
CA ALA A 110 35.73 -3.43 -8.19
C ALA A 110 34.49 -3.33 -7.28
N SER A 111 34.65 -3.11 -5.97
CA SER A 111 33.49 -2.97 -5.06
C SER A 111 32.66 -1.72 -5.36
N LEU A 112 33.30 -0.60 -5.67
CA LEU A 112 32.61 0.62 -6.11
C LEU A 112 31.94 0.43 -7.47
N GLY A 113 32.57 -0.32 -8.38
CA GLY A 113 32.01 -0.66 -9.68
C GLY A 113 30.76 -1.54 -9.56
N VAL A 114 30.76 -2.53 -8.67
CA VAL A 114 29.59 -3.39 -8.40
C VAL A 114 28.46 -2.57 -7.75
N LEU A 115 28.77 -1.69 -6.80
CA LEU A 115 27.77 -0.81 -6.19
C LEU A 115 27.18 0.17 -7.21
N ALA A 116 28.02 0.80 -8.03
CA ALA A 116 27.59 1.69 -9.09
C ALA A 116 26.77 0.94 -10.16
N ALA A 117 27.12 -0.30 -10.47
CA ALA A 117 26.35 -1.16 -11.38
C ALA A 117 25.01 -1.56 -10.78
N ALA A 118 24.94 -1.89 -9.48
CA ALA A 118 23.70 -2.19 -8.79
C ALA A 118 22.76 -0.98 -8.75
N ILE A 119 23.30 0.21 -8.43
CA ILE A 119 22.53 1.46 -8.48
C ILE A 119 22.12 1.78 -9.93
N ALA A 120 23.01 1.63 -10.90
CA ALA A 120 22.68 1.84 -12.30
C ALA A 120 21.57 0.89 -12.76
N SER A 121 21.59 -0.37 -12.33
CA SER A 121 20.60 -1.38 -12.72
C SER A 121 19.16 -1.04 -12.32
N THR A 122 18.94 -0.19 -11.31
CA THR A 122 17.57 0.27 -10.99
C THR A 122 17.03 1.29 -12.01
N PHE A 123 17.88 1.80 -12.90
CA PHE A 123 17.51 2.72 -13.98
C PHE A 123 17.42 2.05 -15.35
N PHE A 124 17.67 0.75 -15.46
CA PHE A 124 17.66 0.03 -16.74
C PHE A 124 16.79 -1.23 -16.64
N GLU A 125 15.85 -1.37 -17.57
CA GLU A 125 15.05 -2.58 -17.74
C GLU A 125 15.62 -3.39 -18.91
N VAL A 126 15.68 -4.72 -18.76
CA VAL A 126 16.09 -5.64 -19.82
C VAL A 126 14.83 -6.31 -20.35
N ASP A 127 14.43 -5.95 -21.57
CA ASP A 127 13.27 -6.56 -22.24
C ASP A 127 13.52 -8.06 -22.49
N GLN A 128 12.46 -8.83 -22.73
CA GLN A 128 12.52 -10.27 -23.04
C GLN A 128 13.37 -10.57 -24.29
N SER A 129 13.58 -9.58 -25.16
CA SER A 129 14.48 -9.66 -26.31
C SER A 129 15.95 -9.33 -26.00
N GLY A 130 16.30 -9.08 -24.73
CA GLY A 130 17.66 -8.76 -24.27
C GLY A 130 18.10 -7.31 -24.49
N ASN A 131 17.17 -6.42 -24.86
CA ASN A 131 17.49 -5.00 -25.06
C ASN A 131 17.44 -4.25 -23.74
N VAL A 132 18.49 -3.47 -23.45
CA VAL A 132 18.59 -2.65 -22.25
C VAL A 132 18.03 -1.26 -22.55
N THR A 133 16.90 -0.91 -21.94
CA THR A 133 16.29 0.42 -22.08
C THR A 133 16.38 1.20 -20.79
N ALA A 134 16.80 2.47 -20.86
CA ALA A 134 16.81 3.36 -19.71
C ALA A 134 15.37 3.72 -19.31
N LEU A 135 15.03 3.47 -18.06
CA LEU A 135 13.72 3.80 -17.49
C LEU A 135 13.62 5.31 -17.24
N THR A 136 12.63 5.94 -17.84
CA THR A 136 12.35 7.37 -17.62
C THR A 136 11.76 7.57 -16.21
N ALA A 137 11.96 8.73 -15.56
CA ALA A 137 11.37 9.03 -14.25
C ALA A 137 9.84 8.83 -14.20
N SER A 138 9.15 9.08 -15.33
CA SER A 138 7.72 8.83 -15.49
C SER A 138 7.36 7.34 -15.58
N GLN A 139 8.28 6.47 -16.04
CA GLN A 139 8.09 5.02 -16.10
C GLN A 139 8.42 4.35 -14.75
N MET A 140 9.43 4.86 -14.02
CA MET A 140 9.70 4.43 -12.63
C MET A 140 8.51 4.69 -11.70
N LEU A 141 7.80 5.80 -11.92
CA LEU A 141 6.59 6.17 -11.18
C LEU A 141 5.31 5.49 -11.71
N ARG A 142 5.40 4.75 -12.83
CA ARG A 142 4.33 3.90 -13.39
C ARG A 142 4.58 2.42 -13.12
N SER A 143 5.29 2.08 -12.04
CA SER A 143 5.28 0.69 -11.60
C SER A 143 3.83 0.24 -11.37
N SER A 144 3.54 -1.03 -11.61
CA SER A 144 2.21 -1.62 -11.39
C SER A 144 1.64 -1.35 -9.98
N LEU A 145 2.52 -1.05 -9.01
CA LEU A 145 2.19 -0.56 -7.67
C LEU A 145 1.49 0.81 -7.64
N TYR A 146 1.87 1.74 -8.52
CA TYR A 146 1.28 3.08 -8.61
C TYR A 146 -0.01 3.12 -9.45
N GLN A 147 -0.20 2.14 -10.34
CA GLN A 147 -1.39 2.04 -11.19
C GLN A 147 -2.67 1.86 -10.35
N ASP A 148 -2.59 1.06 -9.29
CA ASP A 148 -3.70 0.82 -8.33
C ASP A 148 -4.23 2.11 -7.73
N ARG A 149 -3.30 2.97 -7.27
CA ARG A 149 -3.66 4.18 -6.53
C ARG A 149 -4.33 5.23 -7.42
N ARG A 150 -3.99 5.29 -8.70
CA ARG A 150 -4.60 6.26 -9.63
C ARG A 150 -5.97 5.80 -10.11
N SER A 151 -6.13 4.52 -10.42
CA SER A 151 -7.41 4.00 -10.93
C SER A 151 -8.52 4.14 -9.89
N ILE A 152 -8.25 3.79 -8.64
CA ILE A 152 -9.23 3.91 -7.55
C ILE A 152 -9.51 5.37 -7.18
N ASP A 153 -8.52 6.26 -7.28
CA ASP A 153 -8.68 7.69 -7.01
C ASP A 153 -9.57 8.38 -8.06
N GLU A 154 -9.29 8.12 -9.36
CA GLU A 154 -10.13 8.60 -10.46
C GLU A 154 -11.57 8.11 -10.34
N VAL A 155 -11.75 6.84 -9.95
CA VAL A 155 -13.08 6.24 -9.77
C VAL A 155 -13.78 6.79 -8.54
N ALA A 156 -13.08 6.99 -7.42
CA ALA A 156 -13.65 7.60 -6.22
C ALA A 156 -14.15 9.03 -6.49
N ILE A 157 -13.38 9.82 -7.25
CA ILE A 157 -13.80 11.17 -7.69
C ILE A 157 -15.08 11.11 -8.51
N ARG A 158 -15.16 10.18 -9.49
CA ARG A 158 -16.38 10.00 -10.31
C ARG A 158 -17.58 9.56 -9.48
N ILE A 159 -17.41 8.58 -8.61
CA ILE A 159 -18.46 8.13 -7.68
C ILE A 159 -18.93 9.31 -6.82
N ALA A 160 -17.99 10.14 -6.34
CA ALA A 160 -18.33 11.29 -5.53
C ALA A 160 -19.16 12.32 -6.31
N ASP A 161 -18.78 12.61 -7.55
CA ASP A 161 -19.54 13.50 -8.45
C ASP A 161 -20.94 12.95 -8.72
N VAL A 162 -21.07 11.64 -8.94
CA VAL A 162 -22.36 10.95 -9.15
C VAL A 162 -23.25 11.05 -7.92
N CYS A 163 -22.72 10.78 -6.73
CA CYS A 163 -23.47 10.87 -5.48
C CYS A 163 -23.97 12.29 -5.24
N VAL A 164 -23.12 13.31 -5.44
CA VAL A 164 -23.52 14.72 -5.28
C VAL A 164 -24.52 15.14 -6.36
N ALA A 165 -24.34 14.74 -7.61
CA ALA A 165 -25.28 15.03 -8.68
C ALA A 165 -26.66 14.38 -8.42
N SER A 166 -26.68 13.12 -7.98
CA SER A 166 -27.91 12.43 -7.59
C SER A 166 -28.58 13.07 -6.37
N ALA A 167 -27.79 13.51 -5.39
CA ALA A 167 -28.27 14.27 -4.23
C ALA A 167 -28.94 15.59 -4.65
N GLY A 168 -28.38 16.27 -5.66
CA GLY A 168 -28.94 17.47 -6.28
C GLY A 168 -30.18 17.24 -7.15
N GLY A 169 -30.66 16.00 -7.27
CA GLY A 169 -31.85 15.64 -8.04
C GLY A 169 -31.60 15.32 -9.52
N LEU A 170 -30.34 15.24 -9.95
CA LEU A 170 -30.02 14.75 -11.29
C LEU A 170 -30.37 13.26 -11.37
N ASN A 171 -31.16 12.86 -12.37
CA ASN A 171 -31.39 11.44 -12.62
C ASN A 171 -30.15 10.86 -13.32
N VAL A 172 -29.23 10.30 -12.52
CA VAL A 172 -27.99 9.70 -13.01
C VAL A 172 -28.20 8.26 -13.49
N ASN A 173 -29.37 7.67 -13.23
CA ASN A 173 -29.63 6.28 -13.60
C ASN A 173 -29.61 6.15 -15.12
N PRO A 174 -28.71 5.34 -15.70
CA PRO A 174 -28.93 4.89 -17.06
C PRO A 174 -30.28 4.16 -17.09
N PRO A 175 -31.08 4.30 -18.17
CA PRO A 175 -32.39 3.69 -18.24
C PRO A 175 -32.25 2.18 -17.98
N ARG A 176 -32.90 1.70 -16.90
CA ARG A 176 -32.93 0.27 -16.61
C ARG A 176 -33.63 -0.42 -17.77
N THR A 177 -32.92 -1.29 -18.48
CA THR A 177 -33.58 -2.25 -19.37
C THR A 177 -34.36 -3.21 -18.47
N PRO A 178 -35.69 -3.33 -18.61
CA PRO A 178 -36.45 -4.34 -17.90
C PRO A 178 -35.82 -5.71 -18.17
N ARG A 179 -35.48 -6.47 -17.11
CA ARG A 179 -34.96 -7.84 -17.26
C ARG A 179 -35.98 -8.64 -18.09
N GLY A 180 -35.60 -9.04 -19.31
CA GLY A 180 -36.41 -9.88 -20.18
C GLY A 180 -37.07 -9.20 -21.40
N GLU A 181 -36.93 -7.88 -21.59
CA GLU A 181 -37.38 -7.23 -22.82
C GLU A 181 -36.27 -7.19 -23.88
N LEU A 182 -36.59 -7.62 -25.10
CA LEU A 182 -35.71 -7.50 -26.27
C LEU A 182 -35.52 -6.02 -26.63
N ILE A 183 -34.29 -5.54 -26.55
CA ILE A 183 -33.95 -4.15 -26.86
C ILE A 183 -33.92 -3.96 -28.37
N SER A 184 -34.73 -3.06 -28.91
CA SER A 184 -34.62 -2.62 -30.30
C SER A 184 -33.39 -1.71 -30.46
N PRO A 185 -32.66 -1.77 -31.61
CA PRO A 185 -31.47 -0.95 -31.85
C PRO A 185 -31.69 0.56 -31.63
N GLU A 186 -32.90 1.04 -31.94
CA GLU A 186 -33.29 2.44 -31.77
C GLU A 186 -33.40 2.87 -30.29
N ARG A 187 -33.89 2.00 -29.41
CA ARG A 187 -33.93 2.25 -27.97
C ARG A 187 -32.55 2.23 -27.34
N LEU A 188 -31.63 1.44 -27.89
CA LEU A 188 -30.22 1.40 -27.48
C LEU A 188 -29.51 2.73 -27.76
N LEU A 189 -29.76 3.32 -28.93
CA LEU A 189 -29.24 4.64 -29.31
C LEU A 189 -29.82 5.77 -28.45
N GLN A 190 -31.09 5.68 -28.06
CA GLN A 190 -31.73 6.66 -27.18
C GLN A 190 -31.33 6.50 -25.70
N SER A 191 -31.01 5.27 -25.27
CA SER A 191 -30.55 4.98 -23.91
C SER A 191 -29.11 5.43 -23.66
N ALA A 192 -28.34 5.65 -24.73
CA ALA A 192 -26.93 6.06 -24.69
C ALA A 192 -26.73 7.58 -24.53
N VAL A 193 -27.78 8.37 -24.23
CA VAL A 193 -27.59 9.77 -23.85
C VAL A 193 -26.88 9.80 -22.51
N ALA A 194 -25.55 9.82 -22.57
CA ALA A 194 -24.69 9.94 -21.41
C ALA A 194 -25.06 11.22 -20.66
N VAL A 195 -25.65 11.05 -19.48
CA VAL A 195 -25.89 12.17 -18.56
C VAL A 195 -24.53 12.78 -18.24
N SER A 196 -24.28 14.01 -18.70
CA SER A 196 -23.02 14.71 -18.43
C SER A 196 -22.97 15.10 -16.97
N ILE A 197 -22.23 14.34 -16.16
CA ILE A 197 -22.04 14.61 -14.74
C ILE A 197 -20.99 15.72 -14.61
N PRO A 198 -21.30 16.84 -13.93
CA PRO A 198 -20.33 17.90 -13.73
C PRO A 198 -19.20 17.42 -12.82
N GLN A 199 -17.96 17.74 -13.20
CA GLN A 199 -16.80 17.52 -12.34
C GLN A 199 -16.79 18.59 -11.25
N LEU A 200 -16.96 18.18 -10.00
CA LEU A 200 -17.03 19.10 -8.87
C LEU A 200 -15.66 19.26 -8.21
N THR A 201 -15.46 20.37 -7.52
CA THR A 201 -14.29 20.54 -6.64
C THR A 201 -14.55 19.92 -5.26
N THR A 202 -13.49 19.61 -4.51
CA THR A 202 -13.59 19.04 -3.15
C THR A 202 -14.48 19.88 -2.24
N GLU A 203 -14.37 21.22 -2.30
CA GLU A 203 -15.19 22.13 -1.49
C GLU A 203 -16.68 22.05 -1.85
N GLN A 204 -17.00 21.96 -3.15
CA GLN A 204 -18.38 21.80 -3.62
C GLN A 204 -18.99 20.47 -3.14
N ARG A 205 -18.20 19.39 -3.13
CA ARG A 205 -18.66 18.08 -2.64
C ARG A 205 -18.93 18.08 -1.13
N GLN A 206 -18.08 18.76 -0.36
CA GLN A 206 -18.27 18.89 1.11
C GLN A 206 -19.55 19.65 1.46
N GLN A 207 -19.95 20.62 0.64
CA GLN A 207 -21.17 21.41 0.86
C GLN A 207 -22.46 20.61 0.60
N ALA A 208 -22.40 19.54 -0.20
CA ALA A 208 -23.59 18.78 -0.61
C ALA A 208 -24.20 17.90 0.51
N GLN A 209 -23.52 17.76 1.66
CA GLN A 209 -23.97 16.98 2.83
C GLN A 209 -24.56 15.59 2.47
N ALA A 210 -23.93 14.88 1.54
CA ALA A 210 -24.30 13.51 1.18
C ALA A 210 -23.57 12.50 2.09
N LEU A 211 -24.30 11.48 2.56
CA LEU A 211 -23.75 10.39 3.36
C LEU A 211 -23.48 9.20 2.47
N VAL A 212 -22.25 8.67 2.51
CA VAL A 212 -21.85 7.53 1.70
C VAL A 212 -21.36 6.41 2.60
N TYR A 213 -21.90 5.22 2.42
CA TYR A 213 -21.47 4.02 3.13
C TYR A 213 -20.83 3.05 2.16
N ALA A 214 -19.73 2.43 2.55
CA ALA A 214 -19.12 1.34 1.78
C ALA A 214 -19.13 0.04 2.58
N PHE A 215 -19.59 -1.04 1.97
CA PHE A 215 -19.61 -2.36 2.59
C PHE A 215 -18.35 -3.11 2.21
N GLY A 216 -17.50 -3.46 3.18
CA GLY A 216 -16.33 -4.31 2.94
C GLY A 216 -15.23 -3.70 2.05
N GLU A 217 -15.30 -2.41 1.70
CA GLU A 217 -14.34 -1.74 0.80
C GLU A 217 -13.49 -0.67 1.50
N PRO A 218 -12.51 -1.05 2.35
CA PRO A 218 -11.74 -0.09 3.14
C PRO A 218 -10.86 0.83 2.30
N ALA A 219 -10.32 0.34 1.18
CA ALA A 219 -9.48 1.15 0.30
C ALA A 219 -10.28 2.33 -0.27
N LEU A 220 -11.50 2.06 -0.74
CA LEU A 220 -12.37 3.07 -1.35
C LEU A 220 -12.80 4.16 -0.34
N LEU A 221 -13.05 3.78 0.92
CA LEU A 221 -13.44 4.73 1.98
C LEU A 221 -12.46 5.89 2.12
N MET A 222 -11.16 5.60 2.13
CA MET A 222 -10.12 6.62 2.26
C MET A 222 -10.13 7.58 1.06
N HIS A 223 -10.24 7.05 -0.16
CA HIS A 223 -10.25 7.86 -1.39
C HIS A 223 -11.51 8.73 -1.49
N LEU A 224 -12.68 8.21 -1.12
CA LEU A 224 -13.92 8.99 -1.10
C LEU A 224 -13.90 10.11 -0.05
N HIS A 225 -13.30 9.86 1.13
CA HIS A 225 -13.12 10.90 2.14
C HIS A 225 -12.16 11.99 1.63
N GLN A 226 -11.06 11.61 0.96
CA GLN A 226 -10.14 12.56 0.32
C GLN A 226 -10.81 13.37 -0.80
N ALA A 227 -11.77 12.75 -1.52
CA ALA A 227 -12.57 13.43 -2.54
C ALA A 227 -13.53 14.48 -1.97
N GLY A 228 -13.77 14.49 -0.65
CA GLY A 228 -14.58 15.49 0.05
C GLY A 228 -15.97 15.02 0.49
N LEU A 229 -16.23 13.71 0.54
CA LEU A 229 -17.50 13.17 1.02
C LEU A 229 -17.45 12.75 2.50
N LEU A 230 -18.63 12.71 3.13
CA LEU A 230 -18.81 12.08 4.44
C LEU A 230 -19.03 10.59 4.24
N VAL A 231 -18.01 9.78 4.58
CA VAL A 231 -17.99 8.36 4.27
C VAL A 231 -17.84 7.52 5.53
N GLY A 232 -18.61 6.43 5.63
CA GLY A 232 -18.54 5.49 6.75
C GLY A 232 -18.49 4.03 6.30
N PRO A 233 -17.78 3.14 7.03
CA PRO A 233 -17.92 1.71 6.82
C PRO A 233 -19.29 1.23 7.31
N VAL A 234 -19.83 0.18 6.68
CA VAL A 234 -21.05 -0.49 7.14
C VAL A 234 -20.85 -2.02 7.16
N SER A 235 -21.42 -2.68 8.17
CA SER A 235 -21.38 -4.14 8.33
C SER A 235 -22.65 -4.86 7.85
N HIS A 236 -23.74 -4.13 7.61
CA HIS A 236 -25.04 -4.65 7.19
C HIS A 236 -25.68 -3.74 6.14
N VAL A 237 -26.30 -4.34 5.11
CA VAL A 237 -27.01 -3.60 4.04
C VAL A 237 -28.44 -3.20 4.45
N ASN A 238 -28.74 -3.10 5.74
CA ASN A 238 -30.08 -2.80 6.22
C ASN A 238 -30.42 -1.33 5.91
N SER A 239 -31.33 -1.15 4.95
CA SER A 239 -31.75 0.17 4.48
C SER A 239 -32.40 1.04 5.55
N GLN A 240 -33.03 0.45 6.59
CA GLN A 240 -33.64 1.18 7.70
C GLN A 240 -32.58 1.81 8.62
N GLN A 241 -31.44 1.14 8.81
CA GLN A 241 -30.33 1.67 9.60
C GLN A 241 -29.57 2.77 8.85
N LEU A 242 -29.58 2.69 7.52
CA LEU A 242 -28.95 3.65 6.62
C LEU A 242 -29.89 4.80 6.24
N GLN A 243 -31.10 4.83 6.81
CA GLN A 243 -32.08 5.87 6.57
C GLN A 243 -31.64 7.18 7.26
N SER A 244 -31.56 8.28 6.51
CA SER A 244 -31.22 9.59 7.02
C SER A 244 -32.03 10.68 6.32
N ALA A 245 -32.13 11.85 6.96
CA ALA A 245 -32.69 13.05 6.33
C ALA A 245 -31.83 13.54 5.15
N GLN A 246 -30.52 13.22 5.17
CA GLN A 246 -29.59 13.49 4.09
C GLN A 246 -29.59 12.36 3.05
N PRO A 247 -29.33 12.66 1.77
CA PRO A 247 -29.26 11.65 0.72
C PRO A 247 -28.14 10.66 1.05
N THR A 248 -28.52 9.39 1.17
CA THR A 248 -27.64 8.32 1.61
C THR A 248 -27.37 7.33 0.48
N PHE A 249 -26.11 6.98 0.31
CA PHE A 249 -25.62 6.09 -0.73
C PHE A 249 -24.91 4.89 -0.11
N LEU A 250 -25.03 3.74 -0.76
CA LEU A 250 -24.36 2.50 -0.43
C LEU A 250 -23.50 2.08 -1.62
N ILE A 251 -22.24 1.80 -1.35
CA ILE A 251 -21.29 1.31 -2.34
C ILE A 251 -20.95 -0.15 -2.02
N LEU A 252 -21.10 -0.98 -3.03
CA LEU A 252 -20.72 -2.38 -3.01
C LEU A 252 -19.54 -2.59 -3.95
N GLY A 253 -18.61 -3.45 -3.57
CA GLY A 253 -17.47 -3.80 -4.41
C GLY A 253 -17.13 -5.29 -4.33
N PRO A 254 -15.99 -5.67 -4.90
CA PRO A 254 -15.58 -7.07 -4.99
C PRO A 254 -15.48 -7.78 -3.64
N ASN A 255 -15.09 -7.07 -2.57
CA ASN A 255 -14.97 -7.63 -1.24
C ASN A 255 -16.34 -7.84 -0.56
N ALA A 256 -17.33 -6.99 -0.87
CA ALA A 256 -18.70 -7.19 -0.42
C ALA A 256 -19.26 -8.53 -0.93
N TRP A 257 -19.11 -8.79 -2.23
CA TRP A 257 -19.61 -10.01 -2.88
C TRP A 257 -18.95 -11.30 -2.41
N ARG A 258 -17.70 -11.22 -1.91
CA ARG A 258 -16.97 -12.35 -1.32
C ARG A 258 -17.31 -12.58 0.15
N THR A 259 -18.03 -11.68 0.79
CA THR A 259 -18.36 -11.79 2.21
C THR A 259 -19.45 -12.85 2.43
N PRO A 260 -19.22 -13.87 3.28
CA PRO A 260 -20.22 -14.90 3.55
C PRO A 260 -21.53 -14.31 4.11
N GLY A 261 -22.67 -14.78 3.59
CA GLY A 261 -24.00 -14.31 3.99
C GLY A 261 -24.41 -12.94 3.44
N PHE A 262 -23.55 -12.27 2.67
CA PHE A 262 -23.90 -11.01 2.02
C PHE A 262 -25.03 -11.17 1.00
N TRP A 263 -24.97 -12.21 0.18
CA TRP A 263 -25.98 -12.51 -0.84
C TRP A 263 -27.40 -12.60 -0.27
N ASP A 264 -27.56 -13.26 0.88
CA ASP A 264 -28.85 -13.42 1.53
C ASP A 264 -29.40 -12.08 2.03
N GLN A 265 -28.54 -11.26 2.64
CA GLN A 265 -28.89 -9.92 3.11
C GLN A 265 -29.25 -8.98 1.96
N TRP A 266 -28.45 -9.02 0.88
CA TRP A 266 -28.67 -8.18 -0.30
C TRP A 266 -29.97 -8.51 -1.00
N THR A 267 -30.25 -9.80 -1.24
CA THR A 267 -31.48 -10.25 -1.91
C THR A 267 -32.74 -9.74 -1.21
N LEU A 268 -32.74 -9.67 0.12
CA LEU A 268 -33.88 -9.18 0.91
C LEU A 268 -34.03 -7.65 0.88
N GLN A 269 -32.95 -6.93 0.60
CA GLN A 269 -32.89 -5.48 0.72
C GLN A 269 -32.78 -4.76 -0.63
N GLU A 270 -32.45 -5.45 -1.73
CA GLU A 270 -32.23 -4.88 -3.07
C GLU A 270 -33.38 -3.96 -3.51
N ALA A 271 -34.63 -4.34 -3.22
CA ALA A 271 -35.83 -3.57 -3.56
C ALA A 271 -35.88 -2.17 -2.90
N ASN A 272 -35.11 -1.96 -1.82
CA ASN A 272 -35.00 -0.70 -1.09
C ASN A 272 -33.93 0.24 -1.66
N TYR A 273 -33.23 -0.17 -2.71
CA TYR A 273 -32.12 0.58 -3.31
C TYR A 273 -32.38 0.92 -4.78
N ASP A 274 -31.96 2.13 -5.15
CA ASP A 274 -31.88 2.56 -6.53
C ASP A 274 -30.44 2.50 -7.01
N TRP A 275 -30.14 1.53 -7.87
CA TRP A 275 -28.87 1.48 -8.62
C TRP A 275 -28.63 2.75 -9.44
N LEU A 276 -27.50 3.40 -9.21
CA LEU A 276 -27.04 4.61 -9.89
C LEU A 276 -26.08 4.33 -11.05
N GLY A 277 -25.30 3.26 -10.94
CA GLY A 277 -24.32 2.92 -11.96
C GLY A 277 -23.20 2.03 -11.46
N ASP A 278 -22.41 1.58 -12.42
CA ASP A 278 -21.26 0.73 -12.25
C ASP A 278 -19.98 1.49 -12.60
N PHE A 279 -18.96 1.34 -11.76
CA PHE A 279 -17.69 2.04 -11.92
C PHE A 279 -16.55 1.04 -11.94
N GLU A 280 -15.95 0.91 -13.11
CA GLU A 280 -14.82 0.00 -13.32
C GLU A 280 -13.51 0.64 -12.90
N TYR A 281 -12.67 -0.13 -12.22
CA TYR A 281 -11.32 0.24 -11.85
C TYR A 281 -10.36 -0.92 -12.11
N ALA A 282 -9.10 -0.59 -12.39
CA ALA A 282 -8.04 -1.56 -12.62
C ALA A 282 -7.18 -1.68 -11.35
N PRO A 283 -7.38 -2.70 -10.50
CA PRO A 283 -6.53 -2.91 -9.33
C PRO A 283 -5.09 -3.21 -9.74
N GLY A 284 -4.14 -2.84 -8.88
CA GLY A 284 -2.74 -3.19 -9.06
C GLY A 284 -2.48 -4.68 -8.89
N ILE A 285 -1.38 -5.16 -9.47
CA ILE A 285 -0.98 -6.57 -9.40
C ILE A 285 -0.83 -7.07 -7.95
N VAL A 286 -0.33 -6.24 -7.03
CA VAL A 286 -0.14 -6.63 -5.62
C VAL A 286 -1.46 -6.81 -4.89
N THR A 287 -2.45 -5.97 -5.20
CA THR A 287 -3.81 -6.08 -4.68
C THR A 287 -4.49 -7.33 -5.24
N LEU A 288 -4.30 -7.62 -6.53
CA LEU A 288 -4.79 -8.85 -7.16
C LEU A 288 -4.17 -10.11 -6.55
N MET A 289 -2.88 -10.11 -6.23
CA MET A 289 -2.22 -11.23 -5.56
C MET A 289 -2.67 -11.45 -4.10
N ASP A 290 -3.24 -10.44 -3.43
CA ASP A 290 -3.89 -10.61 -2.11
C ASP A 290 -5.25 -11.32 -2.25
N LEU A 291 -5.93 -11.08 -3.38
CA LEU A 291 -7.28 -11.60 -3.67
C LEU A 291 -7.28 -12.96 -4.36
N TYR A 292 -6.29 -13.25 -5.21
CA TYR A 292 -6.27 -14.40 -6.09
C TYR A 292 -4.91 -15.14 -6.08
N PRO A 293 -4.92 -16.47 -6.28
CA PRO A 293 -3.71 -17.25 -6.54
C PRO A 293 -3.04 -16.86 -7.87
N GLU A 294 -1.71 -16.87 -7.91
CA GLU A 294 -0.93 -16.54 -9.13
C GLU A 294 -1.37 -17.36 -10.34
N ARG A 295 -1.62 -18.66 -10.15
CA ARG A 295 -2.13 -19.53 -11.22
C ARG A 295 -3.47 -19.05 -11.78
N PHE A 296 -4.37 -18.58 -10.92
CA PHE A 296 -5.65 -18.04 -11.35
C PHE A 296 -5.46 -16.75 -12.15
N LEU A 297 -4.59 -15.85 -11.69
CA LEU A 297 -4.26 -14.61 -12.41
C LEU A 297 -3.64 -14.87 -13.80
N SER A 298 -2.90 -15.97 -13.97
CA SER A 298 -2.33 -16.34 -15.28
C SER A 298 -3.35 -16.90 -16.27
N GLU A 299 -4.48 -17.39 -15.78
CA GLU A 299 -5.51 -18.02 -16.59
C GLU A 299 -6.71 -17.08 -16.86
N HIS A 300 -6.85 -15.99 -16.09
CA HIS A 300 -8.03 -15.14 -16.04
C HIS A 300 -7.64 -13.66 -16.17
N ASP A 301 -7.64 -13.15 -17.40
CA ASP A 301 -7.32 -11.74 -17.68
C ASP A 301 -8.48 -10.78 -17.33
N ASP A 302 -9.68 -11.31 -17.09
CA ASP A 302 -10.88 -10.55 -16.76
C ASP A 302 -10.84 -9.94 -15.35
N VAL A 303 -10.11 -10.56 -14.41
CA VAL A 303 -10.00 -10.04 -13.03
C VAL A 303 -9.16 -8.77 -12.89
N PHE A 304 -8.43 -8.37 -13.93
CA PHE A 304 -7.70 -7.10 -13.96
C PHE A 304 -8.61 -5.87 -14.06
N VAL A 305 -9.92 -6.07 -14.30
CA VAL A 305 -10.94 -5.04 -14.18
C VAL A 305 -11.92 -5.46 -13.09
N GLN A 306 -12.06 -4.62 -12.08
CA GLN A 306 -12.99 -4.81 -10.97
C GLN A 306 -14.02 -3.69 -10.99
N ARG A 307 -15.15 -3.89 -10.31
CA ARG A 307 -16.31 -3.00 -10.41
C ARG A 307 -16.84 -2.63 -9.05
N PHE A 308 -17.10 -1.34 -8.86
CA PHE A 308 -17.92 -0.82 -7.78
C PHE A 308 -19.33 -0.56 -8.29
N GLU A 309 -20.30 -0.94 -7.48
CA GLU A 309 -21.72 -0.70 -7.76
C GLU A 309 -22.24 0.30 -6.74
N VAL A 310 -22.85 1.37 -7.24
CA VAL A 310 -23.32 2.47 -6.40
C VAL A 310 -24.83 2.46 -6.36
N TYR A 311 -25.36 2.48 -5.15
CA TYR A 311 -26.78 2.44 -4.87
C TYR A 311 -27.19 3.64 -4.02
N ARG A 312 -28.37 4.19 -4.29
CA ARG A 312 -29.02 5.18 -3.45
C ARG A 312 -30.08 4.50 -2.58
N VAL A 313 -30.11 4.82 -1.29
CA VAL A 313 -31.18 4.35 -0.40
C VAL A 313 -32.49 5.04 -0.81
N ARG A 314 -33.55 4.27 -1.10
CA ARG A 314 -34.87 4.84 -1.39
C ARG A 314 -35.42 5.55 -0.14
N PRO A 315 -35.90 6.80 -0.27
CA PRO A 315 -36.61 7.47 0.81
C PRO A 315 -37.86 6.69 1.22
N GLU A 316 -38.18 6.68 2.52
CA GLU A 316 -39.36 6.02 3.08
C GLU A 316 -40.67 6.45 2.38
N ALA A 317 -40.77 7.73 2.03
CA ALA A 317 -41.92 8.30 1.33
C ALA A 317 -42.18 7.68 -0.05
N VAL A 318 -41.15 7.17 -0.73
CA VAL A 318 -41.25 6.55 -2.06
C VAL A 318 -41.53 5.04 -1.95
N ARG A 319 -41.16 4.40 -0.84
CA ARG A 319 -41.47 2.98 -0.59
C ARG A 319 -42.96 2.78 -0.31
N ALA A 320 -43.56 3.66 0.48
CA ALA A 320 -44.98 3.59 0.83
C ALA A 320 -45.93 3.70 -0.39
N SER A 321 -45.49 4.32 -1.49
CA SER A 321 -46.27 4.42 -2.73
C SER A 321 -46.05 3.26 -3.71
N ALA A 322 -45.04 2.41 -3.50
CA ALA A 322 -44.77 1.25 -4.38
C ALA A 322 -45.47 -0.03 -3.90
N ASP A 323 -45.89 -0.08 -2.63
CA ASP A 323 -46.64 -1.18 -2.02
C ASP A 323 -48.18 -0.99 -2.08
N GLN A 324 -48.67 0.03 -2.78
CA GLN A 324 -50.09 0.27 -3.08
C GLN A 324 -50.40 -0.01 -4.56
#